data_AF-A0A7X7ASN3-F1
#
_entry.id   AF-A0A7X7ASN3-F1
#
_cell.length_a   1.000
_cell.length_b   1.000
_cell.length_c   1.000
_cell.angle_alpha   90.00
_cell.angle_beta   90.00
_cell.angle_gamma   90.00
#
_symmetry.space_group_name_H-M   'P 1'
#
loop_
_entity.id
_entity.type
_entity.pdbx_description
1 polymer ?
#
loop_
_entity_poly.entity_id
_entity_poly.type
_entity_poly.pdbx_seq_one_letter_code
_entity_poly.pdbx_strand_id
1 'polypeptide(L)'
;MTEKEQYFNILCNNDYPKFIDKYINTKELKRLDSIGLFCGCDYTKLYSMKFWYSRLDHSIATALITWNFSKSKVQTLSALFHDLGTPSFSHTIDYLLKDSENQEKSEKNIKDIVFSSKNLLKLLKDDNINIEDVIDVSKYSIVENKSPKICADRLDGILSTGLIWSKFWSLENIKRIYNDIVILENEDYNEELGFLSLKTANYFMQGVYKYSIELQKNKNKFFMQFIADNIKYLIYKKEISFEDLYNLSEKQIIAKIILNKDLKNNWYIFEDLTTIKKSNIKIKNKYCVAVKSKKRYVIPLVIVKTKKYRLNKVSVSCSNLLDKYNNFNDKKYSYSDKIDSFNNI
;
A
#
# COMPACT_ATOMS: atom_id res chain seq x y z
N MET A 1 16.26 2.31 -19.62
CA MET A 1 15.03 2.58 -18.86
C MET A 1 14.87 1.48 -17.83
N THR A 2 14.78 1.82 -16.55
CA THR A 2 14.55 0.85 -15.47
C THR A 2 13.15 0.24 -15.56
N GLU A 3 12.91 -0.91 -14.91
CA GLU A 3 11.56 -1.52 -14.94
C GLU A 3 10.51 -0.63 -14.26
N LYS A 4 10.92 0.16 -13.25
CA LYS A 4 10.07 1.18 -12.62
C LYS A 4 9.68 2.29 -13.59
N GLU A 5 10.64 2.81 -14.37
CA GLU A 5 10.35 3.80 -15.42
C GLU A 5 9.42 3.23 -16.51
N GLN A 6 9.62 1.96 -16.89
CA GLN A 6 8.71 1.29 -17.83
C GLN A 6 7.29 1.14 -17.26
N TYR A 7 7.17 0.85 -15.96
CA TYR A 7 5.88 0.81 -15.27
C TYR A 7 5.20 2.18 -15.29
N PHE A 8 5.88 3.26 -14.93
CA PHE A 8 5.32 4.62 -14.99
C PHE A 8 4.91 5.04 -16.40
N ASN A 9 5.68 4.64 -17.42
CA ASN A 9 5.31 4.84 -18.81
C ASN A 9 4.03 4.09 -19.22
N ILE A 10 3.69 2.96 -18.58
CA ILE A 10 2.38 2.34 -18.81
C ILE A 10 1.27 3.21 -18.23
N LEU A 11 1.46 3.78 -17.04
CA LEU A 11 0.43 4.52 -16.32
C LEU A 11 0.05 5.84 -17.00
N CYS A 12 1.01 6.50 -17.65
CA CYS A 12 0.81 7.85 -18.19
C CYS A 12 1.45 8.09 -19.57
N ASN A 13 1.85 7.03 -20.28
CA ASN A 13 2.46 7.07 -21.61
C ASN A 13 3.44 8.27 -21.80
N ASN A 14 3.39 8.94 -22.95
CA ASN A 14 4.19 10.13 -23.24
C ASN A 14 3.54 11.44 -22.76
N ASP A 15 2.53 11.37 -21.88
CA ASP A 15 1.78 12.53 -21.37
C ASP A 15 2.07 12.79 -19.88
N TYR A 16 3.34 12.76 -19.52
CA TYR A 16 3.77 12.97 -18.14
C TYR A 16 3.43 14.40 -17.65
N PRO A 17 2.74 14.55 -16.51
CA PRO A 17 2.31 15.84 -15.98
C PRO A 17 3.47 16.60 -15.31
N LYS A 18 4.38 17.19 -16.11
CA LYS A 18 5.61 17.90 -15.63
C LYS A 18 5.41 18.88 -14.48
N PHE A 19 4.21 19.44 -14.29
CA PHE A 19 3.91 20.34 -13.17
C PHE A 19 4.06 19.69 -11.79
N ILE A 20 3.99 18.34 -11.68
CA ILE A 20 4.15 17.65 -10.40
C ILE A 20 5.60 17.61 -9.90
N ASP A 21 6.59 17.81 -10.78
CA ASP A 21 8.01 17.65 -10.44
C ASP A 21 8.46 18.58 -9.31
N LYS A 22 7.95 19.82 -9.30
CA LYS A 22 8.27 20.79 -8.24
C LYS A 22 7.71 20.38 -6.89
N TYR A 23 6.58 19.68 -6.87
CA TYR A 23 5.97 19.15 -5.66
C TYR A 23 6.73 17.92 -5.15
N ILE A 24 7.03 16.96 -6.03
CA ILE A 24 7.83 15.77 -5.72
C ILE A 24 9.14 16.15 -5.03
N ASN A 25 9.72 17.29 -5.41
CA ASN A 25 10.99 17.76 -4.89
C ASN A 25 10.93 18.46 -3.51
N THR A 26 9.75 18.64 -2.93
CA THR A 26 9.55 19.17 -1.57
C THR A 26 10.04 18.20 -0.50
N LYS A 27 10.38 18.70 0.70
CA LYS A 27 10.88 17.85 1.80
C LYS A 27 9.79 16.85 2.25
N GLU A 28 8.55 17.31 2.25
CA GLU A 28 7.36 16.61 2.70
C GLU A 28 7.07 15.38 1.84
N LEU A 29 7.23 15.50 0.52
CA LEU A 29 7.12 14.36 -0.40
C LEU A 29 8.41 13.53 -0.46
N LYS A 30 9.59 14.17 -0.55
CA LYS A 30 10.87 13.44 -0.64
C LYS A 30 11.11 12.49 0.52
N ARG A 31 10.61 12.78 1.73
CA ARG A 31 10.76 11.85 2.87
C ARG A 31 10.15 10.49 2.58
N LEU A 32 9.06 10.43 1.80
CA LEU A 32 8.34 9.21 1.46
C LEU A 32 9.18 8.27 0.59
N ASP A 33 10.25 8.75 -0.04
CA ASP A 33 11.16 7.91 -0.83
C ASP A 33 11.93 6.90 0.04
N SER A 34 12.06 7.23 1.33
CA SER A 34 12.73 6.42 2.34
C SER A 34 11.81 5.47 3.11
N ILE A 35 10.57 5.33 2.66
CA ILE A 35 9.51 4.50 3.26
C ILE A 35 9.03 3.52 2.20
N GLY A 36 9.12 2.21 2.47
CA GLY A 36 8.68 1.18 1.53
C GLY A 36 7.16 1.08 1.49
N LEU A 37 6.58 0.90 0.28
CA LEU A 37 5.14 0.66 0.14
C LEU A 37 4.69 -0.59 0.92
N PHE A 38 5.53 -1.62 0.93
CA PHE A 38 5.21 -2.95 1.46
C PHE A 38 5.51 -3.12 2.95
N CYS A 39 5.44 -2.04 3.72
CA CYS A 39 5.37 -2.06 5.20
C CYS A 39 6.56 -2.76 5.89
N GLY A 40 7.77 -2.67 5.32
CA GLY A 40 8.98 -3.31 5.84
C GLY A 40 9.26 -4.71 5.30
N CYS A 41 8.47 -5.18 4.33
CA CYS A 41 8.72 -6.44 3.62
C CYS A 41 10.10 -6.49 2.94
N ASP A 42 10.68 -5.35 2.60
CA ASP A 42 12.01 -5.22 1.98
C ASP A 42 13.18 -5.65 2.90
N TYR A 43 12.94 -5.75 4.21
CA TYR A 43 13.97 -6.06 5.22
C TYR A 43 13.94 -7.50 5.71
N THR A 44 13.33 -8.42 4.96
CA THR A 44 13.31 -9.84 5.32
C THR A 44 13.38 -10.72 4.08
N LYS A 45 14.12 -11.83 4.18
CA LYS A 45 14.16 -12.89 3.15
C LYS A 45 12.89 -13.72 3.08
N LEU A 46 11.87 -13.41 3.90
CA LEU A 46 10.58 -14.05 3.81
C LEU A 46 10.03 -13.81 2.41
N TYR A 47 10.16 -12.60 1.88
CA TYR A 47 9.81 -12.28 0.51
C TYR A 47 11.07 -11.93 -0.29
N SER A 48 10.96 -12.03 -1.60
CA SER A 48 11.97 -11.53 -2.52
C SER A 48 11.30 -10.40 -3.28
N MET A 49 11.54 -9.16 -2.88
CA MET A 49 11.04 -8.00 -3.61
C MET A 49 11.78 -7.88 -4.94
N LYS A 50 11.09 -7.47 -6.01
CA LYS A 50 11.75 -7.28 -7.32
C LYS A 50 12.71 -6.09 -7.31
N PHE A 51 12.29 -5.01 -6.68
CA PHE A 51 13.06 -3.79 -6.46
C PHE A 51 12.39 -2.94 -5.36
N TRP A 52 13.11 -1.97 -4.81
CA TRP A 52 12.56 -1.00 -3.86
C TRP A 52 11.50 -0.14 -4.53
N TYR A 53 10.31 -0.08 -3.94
CA TYR A 53 9.20 0.75 -4.38
C TYR A 53 8.67 1.53 -3.19
N SER A 54 8.93 2.82 -3.20
CA SER A 54 8.66 3.69 -2.05
C SER A 54 7.21 4.19 -2.01
N ARG A 55 6.83 4.79 -0.89
CA ARG A 55 5.58 5.55 -0.77
C ARG A 55 5.55 6.75 -1.71
N LEU A 56 6.71 7.35 -2.00
CA LEU A 56 6.81 8.38 -3.04
C LEU A 56 6.54 7.81 -4.43
N ASP A 57 7.11 6.64 -4.76
CA ASP A 57 6.87 5.98 -6.05
C ASP A 57 5.37 5.67 -6.24
N HIS A 58 4.70 5.20 -5.19
CA HIS A 58 3.25 4.95 -5.17
C HIS A 58 2.43 6.24 -5.33
N SER A 59 2.81 7.32 -4.63
CA SER A 59 2.16 8.63 -4.75
C SER A 59 2.27 9.19 -6.17
N ILE A 60 3.44 9.03 -6.80
CA ILE A 60 3.67 9.39 -8.20
C ILE A 60 2.79 8.53 -9.11
N ALA A 61 2.78 7.21 -8.95
CA ALA A 61 1.94 6.31 -9.75
C ALA A 61 0.44 6.66 -9.65
N THR A 62 -0.05 6.94 -8.45
CA THR A 62 -1.44 7.36 -8.21
C THR A 62 -1.74 8.70 -8.90
N ALA A 63 -0.83 9.67 -8.86
CA ALA A 63 -0.93 10.93 -9.58
C ALA A 63 -0.93 10.74 -11.10
N LEU A 64 -0.10 9.83 -11.62
CA LEU A 64 -0.02 9.46 -13.04
C LEU A 64 -1.30 8.80 -13.55
N ILE A 65 -1.85 7.82 -12.81
CA ILE A 65 -3.14 7.19 -13.11
C ILE A 65 -4.23 8.26 -13.11
N THR A 66 -4.28 9.10 -12.07
CA THR A 66 -5.27 10.18 -11.96
C THR A 66 -5.18 11.16 -13.11
N TRP A 67 -3.96 11.57 -13.51
CA TRP A 67 -3.77 12.46 -14.66
C TRP A 67 -4.22 11.79 -15.96
N ASN A 68 -3.90 10.51 -16.15
CA ASN A 68 -4.27 9.77 -17.35
C ASN A 68 -5.79 9.77 -17.58
N PHE A 69 -6.57 9.60 -16.51
CA PHE A 69 -8.03 9.47 -16.60
C PHE A 69 -8.78 10.81 -16.44
N SER A 70 -8.35 11.71 -15.55
CA SER A 70 -9.09 12.94 -15.25
C SER A 70 -8.59 14.19 -15.99
N LYS A 71 -7.31 14.21 -16.38
CA LYS A 71 -6.60 15.42 -16.86
C LYS A 71 -6.73 16.63 -15.92
N SER A 72 -7.08 16.41 -14.66
CA SER A 72 -7.30 17.46 -13.67
C SER A 72 -6.05 17.69 -12.83
N LYS A 73 -5.48 18.89 -12.91
CA LYS A 73 -4.31 19.26 -12.08
C LYS A 73 -4.58 19.10 -10.59
N VAL A 74 -5.77 19.51 -10.15
CA VAL A 74 -6.18 19.47 -8.74
C VAL A 74 -6.30 18.02 -8.26
N GLN A 75 -6.99 17.16 -9.01
CA GLN A 75 -7.10 15.74 -8.66
C GLN A 75 -5.72 15.08 -8.65
N THR A 76 -4.86 15.38 -9.63
CA THR A 76 -3.49 14.85 -9.70
C THR A 76 -2.65 15.26 -8.49
N LEU A 77 -2.75 16.51 -8.02
CA LEU A 77 -2.06 16.92 -6.78
C LEU A 77 -2.68 16.29 -5.53
N SER A 78 -4.01 16.13 -5.49
CA SER A 78 -4.67 15.42 -4.40
C SER A 78 -4.19 13.98 -4.29
N ALA A 79 -4.11 13.28 -5.43
CA ALA A 79 -3.51 11.96 -5.56
C ALA A 79 -2.03 11.94 -5.16
N LEU A 80 -1.24 12.96 -5.50
CA LEU A 80 0.17 13.04 -5.11
C LEU A 80 0.34 13.20 -3.59
N PHE A 81 -0.60 13.87 -2.92
CA PHE A 81 -0.52 14.20 -1.50
C PHE A 81 -1.16 13.17 -0.56
N HIS A 82 -1.91 12.19 -1.10
CA HIS A 82 -2.73 11.28 -0.30
C HIS A 82 -1.94 10.51 0.79
N ASP A 83 -0.66 10.24 0.55
CA ASP A 83 0.22 9.46 1.44
C ASP A 83 1.17 10.34 2.27
N LEU A 84 0.99 11.68 2.27
CA LEU A 84 1.83 12.61 3.04
C LEU A 84 1.83 12.32 4.54
N GLY A 85 0.74 11.72 5.05
CA GLY A 85 0.58 11.35 6.45
C GLY A 85 1.34 10.10 6.89
N THR A 86 1.92 9.34 5.96
CA THR A 86 2.34 7.96 6.21
C THR A 86 3.65 7.89 7.01
N PRO A 87 3.70 7.17 8.16
CA PRO A 87 4.92 7.00 8.93
C PRO A 87 5.86 5.97 8.28
N SER A 88 7.11 5.93 8.73
CA SER A 88 8.02 4.83 8.41
C SER A 88 7.42 3.48 8.81
N PHE A 89 7.57 2.49 7.94
CA PHE A 89 6.91 1.19 7.97
C PHE A 89 5.40 1.20 7.71
N SER A 90 4.80 2.36 7.39
CA SER A 90 3.40 2.47 6.94
C SER A 90 2.44 1.72 7.88
N HIS A 91 1.61 0.81 7.35
CA HIS A 91 0.61 0.07 8.13
C HIS A 91 1.18 -0.89 9.18
N THR A 92 2.49 -1.15 9.23
CA THR A 92 3.12 -1.80 10.39
C THR A 92 2.86 -1.01 11.67
N ILE A 93 2.81 0.31 11.59
CA ILE A 93 2.52 1.16 12.75
C ILE A 93 1.08 0.94 13.25
N ASP A 94 0.13 0.57 12.39
CA ASP A 94 -1.21 0.19 12.82
C ASP A 94 -1.21 -1.10 13.67
N TYR A 95 -0.26 -2.02 13.46
CA TYR A 95 -0.09 -3.19 14.33
C TYR A 95 0.42 -2.79 15.71
N LEU A 96 1.35 -1.83 15.77
CA LEU A 96 1.82 -1.24 17.02
C LEU A 96 0.66 -0.59 17.79
N LEU A 97 -0.22 0.13 17.08
CA LEU A 97 -1.38 0.84 17.63
C LEU A 97 -2.60 -0.06 17.89
N LYS A 98 -2.47 -1.38 17.70
CA LYS A 98 -3.57 -2.37 17.83
C LYS A 98 -4.77 -2.04 16.94
N ASP A 99 -4.51 -1.57 15.73
CA ASP A 99 -5.48 -1.20 14.70
C ASP A 99 -5.28 -1.98 13.40
N SER A 100 -4.69 -3.16 13.46
CA SER A 100 -4.34 -3.95 12.26
C SER A 100 -5.53 -4.34 11.37
N GLU A 101 -6.76 -4.33 11.90
CA GLU A 101 -8.00 -4.61 11.15
C GLU A 101 -8.56 -3.39 10.40
N ASN A 102 -8.33 -2.16 10.87
CA ASN A 102 -8.79 -0.93 10.20
C ASN A 102 -7.65 -0.24 9.44
N GLN A 103 -6.45 -0.22 9.99
CA GLN A 103 -5.25 0.38 9.40
C GLN A 103 -5.42 1.87 9.08
N GLU A 104 -5.91 2.64 10.05
CA GLU A 104 -6.27 4.06 9.87
C GLU A 104 -5.65 4.97 10.94
N LYS A 105 -5.16 4.42 12.06
CA LYS A 105 -4.67 5.24 13.19
C LYS A 105 -3.27 5.82 13.00
N SER A 106 -2.47 5.26 12.11
CA SER A 106 -1.06 5.64 11.96
C SER A 106 -0.84 6.88 11.09
N GLU A 107 -1.80 7.29 10.27
CA GLU A 107 -1.64 8.41 9.35
C GLU A 107 -1.80 9.76 10.04
N LYS A 108 -0.88 10.69 9.77
CA LYS A 108 -1.04 12.10 10.15
C LYS A 108 -2.01 12.80 9.23
N ASN A 109 -2.71 13.79 9.78
CA ASN A 109 -3.60 14.63 9.00
C ASN A 109 -2.81 15.40 7.92
N ILE A 110 -3.15 15.14 6.66
CA ILE A 110 -2.51 15.78 5.49
C ILE A 110 -2.66 17.31 5.55
N LYS A 111 -3.80 17.80 6.05
CA LYS A 111 -4.04 19.23 6.25
C LYS A 111 -2.93 19.84 7.10
N ASP A 112 -2.67 19.29 8.27
CA ASP A 112 -1.69 19.85 9.20
C ASP A 112 -0.27 19.87 8.58
N ILE A 113 0.07 18.83 7.83
CA ILE A 113 1.35 18.75 7.11
C ILE A 113 1.45 19.87 6.06
N VAL A 114 0.45 20.01 5.20
CA VAL A 114 0.46 21.04 4.14
C VAL A 114 0.46 22.45 4.72
N PHE A 115 -0.36 22.72 5.74
CA PHE A 115 -0.41 24.04 6.41
C PHE A 115 0.89 24.39 7.15
N SER A 116 1.65 23.40 7.61
CA SER A 116 2.97 23.62 8.21
C SER A 116 4.10 23.86 7.19
N SER A 117 3.87 23.53 5.91
CA SER A 117 4.89 23.60 4.86
C SER A 117 4.85 24.91 4.08
N LYS A 118 5.77 25.82 4.41
CA LYS A 118 5.94 27.07 3.64
C LYS A 118 6.19 26.83 2.14
N ASN A 119 6.86 25.73 1.80
CA ASN A 119 7.19 25.40 0.41
C ASN A 119 5.94 24.92 -0.36
N LEU A 120 5.18 23.97 0.19
CA LEU A 120 3.94 23.51 -0.45
C LEU A 120 2.92 24.64 -0.60
N LEU A 121 2.76 25.46 0.44
CA LEU A 121 1.87 26.63 0.41
C LEU A 121 2.25 27.61 -0.72
N LYS A 122 3.56 27.88 -0.88
CA LYS A 122 4.04 28.74 -1.97
C LYS A 122 3.76 28.12 -3.34
N LEU A 123 4.07 26.84 -3.54
CA LEU A 123 3.87 26.17 -4.82
C LEU A 123 2.39 26.14 -5.23
N LEU A 124 1.49 25.83 -4.29
CA LEU A 124 0.05 25.84 -4.53
C LEU A 124 -0.46 27.25 -4.88
N LYS A 125 0.02 28.28 -4.16
CA LYS A 125 -0.29 29.67 -4.47
C LYS A 125 0.19 30.08 -5.87
N ASP A 126 1.42 29.72 -6.22
CA ASP A 126 2.01 30.03 -7.53
C ASP A 126 1.25 29.31 -8.68
N ASP A 127 0.63 28.16 -8.41
CA ASP A 127 -0.24 27.44 -9.35
C ASP A 127 -1.71 27.87 -9.30
N ASN A 128 -2.08 28.80 -8.42
CA ASN A 128 -3.46 29.22 -8.17
C ASN A 128 -4.40 28.04 -7.81
N ILE A 129 -3.92 27.17 -6.91
CA ILE A 129 -4.66 26.00 -6.41
C ILE A 129 -4.96 26.20 -4.92
N ASN A 130 -6.23 26.07 -4.54
CA ASN A 130 -6.63 26.13 -3.13
C ASN A 130 -6.18 24.86 -2.41
N ILE A 131 -5.73 25.02 -1.17
CA ILE A 131 -5.23 23.92 -0.35
C ILE A 131 -6.35 22.92 -0.07
N GLU A 132 -7.56 23.41 0.22
CA GLU A 132 -8.77 22.64 0.51
C GLU A 132 -9.19 21.71 -0.63
N ASP A 133 -8.75 22.01 -1.86
CA ASP A 133 -9.08 21.22 -3.04
C ASP A 133 -8.11 20.05 -3.25
N VAL A 134 -6.93 20.05 -2.61
CA VAL A 134 -5.93 19.00 -2.76
C VAL A 134 -5.79 18.11 -1.52
N ILE A 135 -6.12 18.61 -0.33
CA ILE A 135 -5.99 17.84 0.93
C ILE A 135 -7.12 16.84 1.19
N ASP A 136 -8.25 16.97 0.49
CA ASP A 136 -9.42 16.11 0.66
C ASP A 136 -9.63 15.21 -0.56
N VAL A 137 -8.97 14.06 -0.54
CA VAL A 137 -9.05 13.05 -1.62
C VAL A 137 -10.45 12.45 -1.77
N SER A 138 -11.29 12.53 -0.73
CA SER A 138 -12.63 11.93 -0.75
C SER A 138 -13.59 12.62 -1.73
N LYS A 139 -13.24 13.83 -2.18
CA LYS A 139 -13.95 14.58 -3.22
C LYS A 139 -13.81 13.95 -4.62
N TYR A 140 -12.80 13.10 -4.83
CA TYR A 140 -12.43 12.63 -6.17
C TYR A 140 -12.44 11.11 -6.23
N SER A 141 -13.54 10.54 -6.73
CA SER A 141 -13.77 9.09 -6.80
C SER A 141 -12.77 8.33 -7.69
N ILE A 142 -12.07 9.02 -8.60
CA ILE A 142 -10.95 8.47 -9.37
C ILE A 142 -9.71 8.28 -8.49
N VAL A 143 -9.47 9.18 -7.53
CA VAL A 143 -8.29 9.14 -6.63
C VAL A 143 -8.51 8.13 -5.51
N GLU A 144 -9.58 8.32 -4.73
CA GLU A 144 -9.98 7.48 -3.61
C GLU A 144 -11.46 7.15 -3.72
N ASN A 145 -11.82 5.89 -3.45
CA ASN A 145 -13.21 5.45 -3.56
C ASN A 145 -13.53 4.37 -2.55
N LYS A 146 -14.76 4.39 -2.03
CA LYS A 146 -15.21 3.43 -1.01
C LYS A 146 -15.06 2.00 -1.52
N SER A 147 -14.40 1.15 -0.74
CA SER A 147 -14.32 -0.29 -1.02
C SER A 147 -15.73 -0.88 -1.26
N PRO A 148 -15.93 -1.76 -2.26
CA PRO A 148 -14.92 -2.45 -3.07
C PRO A 148 -14.67 -1.82 -4.45
N LYS A 149 -14.87 -0.51 -4.61
CA LYS A 149 -14.72 0.19 -5.90
C LYS A 149 -13.26 0.31 -6.32
N ILE A 150 -12.97 0.50 -7.61
CA ILE A 150 -11.59 0.76 -8.06
C ILE A 150 -11.33 2.26 -8.06
N CYS A 151 -10.23 2.67 -7.42
CA CYS A 151 -9.64 4.00 -7.48
C CYS A 151 -8.15 3.89 -7.83
N ALA A 152 -7.49 5.02 -8.09
CA ALA A 152 -6.09 5.08 -8.48
C ALA A 152 -5.15 4.49 -7.42
N ASP A 153 -5.34 4.83 -6.13
CA ASP A 153 -4.54 4.28 -5.01
C ASP A 153 -4.60 2.75 -5.03
N ARG A 154 -5.82 2.22 -4.97
CA ARG A 154 -6.04 0.77 -4.91
C ARG A 154 -5.56 0.05 -6.17
N LEU A 155 -5.72 0.68 -7.34
CA LEU A 155 -5.24 0.13 -8.61
C LEU A 155 -3.71 -0.02 -8.58
N ASP A 156 -2.97 1.04 -8.22
CA ASP A 156 -1.52 0.95 -8.12
C ASP A 156 -1.09 -0.08 -7.07
N GLY A 157 -1.72 -0.11 -5.89
CA GLY A 157 -1.42 -1.10 -4.85
C GLY A 157 -1.57 -2.55 -5.33
N ILE A 158 -2.58 -2.83 -6.18
CA ILE A 158 -2.80 -4.15 -6.78
C ILE A 158 -1.75 -4.45 -7.87
N LEU A 159 -1.49 -3.50 -8.76
CA LEU A 159 -0.54 -3.66 -9.87
C LEU A 159 0.91 -3.79 -9.38
N SER A 160 1.34 -2.92 -8.47
CA SER A 160 2.66 -2.93 -7.85
C SER A 160 2.89 -4.20 -7.02
N THR A 161 1.89 -4.68 -6.28
CA THR A 161 1.98 -5.99 -5.61
C THR A 161 2.15 -7.12 -6.63
N GLY A 162 1.39 -7.10 -7.73
CA GLY A 162 1.49 -8.11 -8.78
C GLY A 162 2.82 -8.10 -9.53
N LEU A 163 3.43 -6.94 -9.72
CA LEU A 163 4.72 -6.78 -10.42
C LEU A 163 5.93 -7.03 -9.52
N ILE A 164 5.91 -6.44 -8.32
CA ILE A 164 7.11 -6.23 -7.51
C ILE A 164 7.18 -7.22 -6.35
N TRP A 165 6.08 -7.34 -5.59
CA TRP A 165 6.06 -8.14 -4.36
C TRP A 165 5.82 -9.62 -4.65
N SER A 166 4.68 -9.94 -5.27
CA SER A 166 4.23 -11.31 -5.51
C SER A 166 4.55 -11.81 -6.92
N LYS A 167 4.95 -10.90 -7.82
CA LYS A 167 5.50 -11.20 -9.17
C LYS A 167 4.62 -12.11 -10.03
N PHE A 168 3.29 -12.03 -9.87
CA PHE A 168 2.35 -12.80 -10.69
C PHE A 168 1.97 -12.09 -12.00
N TRP A 169 2.43 -10.86 -12.22
CA TRP A 169 2.31 -10.14 -13.48
C TRP A 169 3.67 -9.60 -13.95
N SER A 170 3.88 -9.67 -15.26
CA SER A 170 4.92 -8.91 -15.97
C SER A 170 4.40 -7.52 -16.37
N LEU A 171 5.30 -6.63 -16.81
CA LEU A 171 4.91 -5.35 -17.41
C LEU A 171 3.95 -5.50 -18.59
N GLU A 172 4.12 -6.51 -19.44
CA GLU A 172 3.22 -6.76 -20.57
C GLU A 172 1.80 -7.11 -20.11
N ASN A 173 1.70 -7.92 -19.05
CA ASN A 173 0.42 -8.25 -18.43
C ASN A 173 -0.27 -6.98 -17.88
N ILE A 174 0.50 -6.12 -17.20
CA ILE A 174 -0.01 -4.85 -16.65
C ILE A 174 -0.43 -3.92 -17.78
N LYS A 175 0.36 -3.77 -18.83
CA LYS A 175 0.02 -2.95 -20.01
C LYS A 175 -1.29 -3.40 -20.64
N ARG A 176 -1.50 -4.72 -20.78
CA ARG A 176 -2.76 -5.28 -21.29
C ARG A 176 -3.94 -4.97 -20.37
N ILE A 177 -3.76 -5.09 -19.05
CA ILE A 177 -4.80 -4.76 -18.07
C ILE A 177 -5.14 -3.26 -18.17
N TYR A 178 -4.12 -2.41 -18.10
CA TYR A 178 -4.27 -0.96 -18.02
C TYR A 178 -4.90 -0.35 -19.28
N ASN A 179 -4.53 -0.86 -20.46
CA ASN A 179 -5.11 -0.42 -21.74
C ASN A 179 -6.61 -0.73 -21.90
N ASP A 180 -7.17 -1.61 -21.08
CA ASP A 180 -8.60 -1.97 -21.11
C ASP A 180 -9.42 -1.14 -20.12
N ILE A 181 -8.76 -0.36 -19.25
CA ILE A 181 -9.41 0.45 -18.22
C ILE A 181 -10.01 1.72 -18.83
N VAL A 182 -11.23 2.04 -18.42
CA VAL A 182 -11.98 3.25 -18.79
C VAL A 182 -12.70 3.83 -17.56
N ILE A 183 -13.09 5.10 -17.62
CA ILE A 183 -13.99 5.68 -16.63
C ILE A 183 -15.41 5.20 -16.91
N LEU A 184 -16.05 4.61 -15.89
CA LEU A 184 -17.45 4.24 -15.88
C LEU A 184 -18.17 4.98 -14.76
N GLU A 185 -19.50 4.97 -14.82
CA GLU A 185 -20.34 5.47 -13.73
C GLU A 185 -20.80 4.27 -12.89
N ASN A 186 -20.66 4.38 -11.57
CA ASN A 186 -21.06 3.35 -10.63
C ASN A 186 -22.50 3.50 -10.14
N GLU A 187 -22.93 2.59 -9.26
CA GLU A 187 -24.27 2.58 -8.69
C GLU A 187 -24.64 3.84 -7.88
N ASP A 188 -23.67 4.64 -7.46
CA ASP A 188 -23.85 5.88 -6.72
C ASP A 188 -23.70 7.13 -7.62
N TYR A 189 -23.74 6.96 -8.95
CA TYR A 189 -23.54 8.02 -9.95
C TYR A 189 -22.18 8.72 -9.89
N ASN A 190 -21.17 8.08 -9.31
CA ASN A 190 -19.80 8.58 -9.27
C ASN A 190 -18.94 7.92 -10.36
N GLU A 191 -17.91 8.63 -10.81
CA GLU A 191 -16.90 8.08 -11.70
C GLU A 191 -16.08 6.98 -11.01
N GLU A 192 -15.77 5.91 -11.73
CA GLU A 192 -14.97 4.79 -11.24
C GLU A 192 -14.17 4.16 -12.38
N LEU A 193 -12.96 3.70 -12.08
CA LEU A 193 -12.17 2.90 -13.03
C LEU A 193 -12.84 1.54 -13.25
N GLY A 194 -13.15 1.21 -14.49
CA GLY A 194 -13.75 -0.06 -14.89
C GLY A 194 -13.14 -0.61 -16.18
N PHE A 195 -13.67 -1.71 -16.70
CA PHE A 195 -13.10 -2.44 -17.83
C PHE A 195 -14.02 -2.48 -19.05
N LEU A 196 -13.43 -2.40 -20.24
CA LEU A 196 -14.14 -2.60 -21.51
C LEU A 196 -14.44 -4.07 -21.78
N SER A 197 -13.57 -4.97 -21.33
CA SER A 197 -13.62 -6.39 -21.67
C SER A 197 -13.88 -7.27 -20.46
N LEU A 198 -14.90 -8.12 -20.57
CA LEU A 198 -15.16 -9.19 -19.61
C LEU A 198 -13.95 -10.11 -19.41
N LYS A 199 -13.17 -10.36 -20.48
CA LYS A 199 -11.97 -11.19 -20.42
C LYS A 199 -10.88 -10.52 -19.57
N THR A 200 -10.61 -9.24 -19.82
CA THR A 200 -9.58 -8.48 -19.09
C THR A 200 -9.98 -8.25 -17.63
N ALA A 201 -11.24 -7.90 -17.37
CA ALA A 201 -11.79 -7.76 -16.02
C ALA A 201 -11.63 -9.04 -15.19
N ASN A 202 -11.91 -10.21 -15.78
CA ASN A 202 -11.70 -11.49 -15.12
C ASN A 202 -10.21 -11.79 -14.86
N TYR A 203 -9.33 -11.46 -15.80
CA TYR A 203 -7.89 -11.63 -15.61
C TYR A 203 -7.35 -10.73 -14.49
N PHE A 204 -7.80 -9.47 -14.43
CA PHE A 204 -7.50 -8.57 -13.34
C PHE A 204 -8.01 -9.12 -12.00
N MET A 205 -9.25 -9.61 -11.95
CA MET A 205 -9.85 -10.20 -10.73
C MET A 205 -9.06 -11.40 -10.19
N GLN A 206 -8.43 -12.21 -11.04
CA GLN A 206 -7.54 -13.28 -10.57
C GLN A 206 -6.31 -12.74 -9.82
N GLY A 207 -5.76 -11.60 -10.27
CA GLY A 207 -4.68 -10.91 -9.56
C GLY A 207 -5.16 -10.22 -8.29
N VAL A 208 -6.35 -9.61 -8.30
CA VAL A 208 -6.99 -9.07 -7.09
C VAL A 208 -7.09 -10.16 -6.03
N TYR A 209 -7.58 -11.35 -6.39
CA TYR A 209 -7.64 -12.48 -5.46
C TYR A 209 -6.26 -12.84 -4.88
N LYS A 210 -5.22 -12.91 -5.71
CA LYS A 210 -3.85 -13.18 -5.23
C LYS A 210 -3.37 -12.09 -4.26
N TYR A 211 -3.51 -10.82 -4.64
CA TYR A 211 -3.21 -9.65 -3.80
C TYR A 211 -3.94 -9.73 -2.44
N SER A 212 -5.25 -9.94 -2.46
CA SER A 212 -6.09 -10.02 -1.27
C SER A 212 -5.67 -11.17 -0.34
N ILE A 213 -5.30 -12.33 -0.90
CA ILE A 213 -4.85 -13.49 -0.13
C ILE A 213 -3.48 -13.23 0.50
N GLU A 214 -2.50 -12.67 -0.22
CA GLU A 214 -1.16 -12.39 0.32
C GLU A 214 -1.24 -11.51 1.57
N LEU A 215 -2.10 -10.48 1.54
CA LEU A 215 -2.32 -9.57 2.67
C LEU A 215 -2.91 -10.26 3.92
N GLN A 216 -3.63 -11.37 3.73
CA GLN A 216 -4.27 -12.13 4.81
C GLN A 216 -3.38 -13.27 5.35
N LYS A 217 -2.33 -13.67 4.62
CA LYS A 217 -1.44 -14.75 5.06
C LYS A 217 -0.76 -14.42 6.37
N ASN A 218 -0.55 -15.45 7.19
CA ASN A 218 0.22 -15.32 8.43
C ASN A 218 1.64 -14.80 8.22
N LYS A 219 2.22 -14.99 7.02
CA LYS A 219 3.52 -14.46 6.66
C LYS A 219 3.54 -12.94 6.64
N ASN A 220 2.52 -12.32 6.03
CA ASN A 220 2.36 -10.88 6.00
C ASN A 220 2.21 -10.29 7.41
N LYS A 221 1.29 -10.88 8.18
CA LYS A 221 1.00 -10.47 9.55
C LYS A 221 2.20 -10.66 10.49
N PHE A 222 2.99 -11.72 10.29
CA PHE A 222 4.14 -12.03 11.13
C PHE A 222 5.22 -10.95 11.04
N PHE A 223 5.63 -10.57 9.83
CA PHE A 223 6.71 -9.60 9.68
C PHE A 223 6.30 -8.21 10.15
N MET A 224 5.07 -7.77 9.84
CA MET A 224 4.57 -6.48 10.32
C MET A 224 4.47 -6.46 11.84
N GLN A 225 3.90 -7.51 12.46
CA GLN A 225 3.85 -7.56 13.93
C GLN A 225 5.25 -7.60 14.55
N PHE A 226 6.19 -8.34 13.95
CA PHE A 226 7.57 -8.39 14.45
C PHE A 226 8.23 -7.00 14.42
N ILE A 227 8.14 -6.28 13.31
CA ILE A 227 8.69 -4.92 13.21
C ILE A 227 7.98 -3.99 14.22
N ALA A 228 6.65 -4.07 14.31
CA ALA A 228 5.85 -3.28 15.25
C ALA A 228 6.28 -3.50 16.72
N ASP A 229 6.53 -4.75 17.12
CA ASP A 229 6.96 -5.07 18.48
C ASP A 229 8.38 -4.57 18.79
N ASN A 230 9.30 -4.60 17.81
CA ASN A 230 10.63 -4.00 17.94
C ASN A 230 10.55 -2.47 18.09
N ILE A 231 9.73 -1.80 17.26
CA ILE A 231 9.52 -0.34 17.36
C ILE A 231 8.89 0.02 18.70
N LYS A 232 7.90 -0.74 19.14
CA LYS A 232 7.26 -0.58 20.45
C LYS A 232 8.28 -0.68 21.59
N TYR A 233 9.24 -1.60 21.50
CA TYR A 233 10.33 -1.71 22.47
C TYR A 233 11.21 -0.47 22.50
N LEU A 234 11.64 0.04 21.34
CA LEU A 234 12.46 1.26 21.27
C LEU A 234 11.73 2.47 21.88
N ILE A 235 10.43 2.61 21.62
CA ILE A 235 9.61 3.67 22.23
C ILE A 235 9.51 3.48 23.74
N TYR A 236 9.27 2.25 24.22
CA TYR A 236 9.23 1.93 25.65
C TYR A 236 10.55 2.28 26.36
N LYS A 237 11.68 2.02 25.72
CA LYS A 237 13.02 2.38 26.22
C LYS A 237 13.39 3.85 26.00
N LYS A 238 12.51 4.66 25.39
CA LYS A 238 12.74 6.07 25.03
C LYS A 238 13.96 6.27 24.13
N GLU A 239 14.32 5.27 23.34
CA GLU A 239 15.41 5.36 22.35
C GLU A 239 14.96 6.06 21.07
N ILE A 240 13.66 6.03 20.80
CA ILE A 240 12.95 6.87 19.84
C ILE A 240 11.63 7.33 20.48
N SER A 241 11.08 8.43 19.99
CA SER A 241 9.72 8.88 20.25
C SER A 241 8.76 8.37 19.18
N PHE A 242 7.45 8.46 19.43
CA PHE A 242 6.45 8.17 18.39
C PHE A 242 6.56 9.15 17.21
N GLU A 243 6.91 10.40 17.48
CA GLU A 243 7.08 11.44 16.47
C GLU A 243 8.27 11.15 15.52
N ASP A 244 9.29 10.45 15.99
CA ASP A 244 10.42 10.03 15.15
C ASP A 244 9.99 9.12 13.99
N LEU A 245 8.86 8.41 14.10
CA LEU A 245 8.31 7.59 13.02
C LEU A 245 7.92 8.40 11.77
N TYR A 246 7.71 9.72 11.90
CA TYR A 246 7.40 10.60 10.78
C TYR A 246 8.62 11.38 10.28
N ASN A 247 9.73 11.36 11.02
CA ASN A 247 10.92 12.16 10.75
C ASN A 247 12.15 11.32 10.37
N LEU A 248 12.20 10.07 10.79
CA LEU A 248 13.26 9.12 10.44
C LEU A 248 12.80 8.19 9.33
N SER A 249 13.73 7.82 8.46
CA SER A 249 13.56 6.73 7.49
C SER A 249 13.49 5.36 8.15
N GLU A 250 12.97 4.38 7.44
CA GLU A 250 12.96 2.97 7.87
C GLU A 250 14.38 2.48 8.21
N LYS A 251 15.38 2.82 7.39
CA LYS A 251 16.79 2.45 7.63
C LYS A 251 17.36 3.07 8.92
N GLN A 252 16.98 4.30 9.25
CA GLN A 252 17.44 4.95 10.49
C GLN A 252 16.82 4.29 11.72
N ILE A 253 15.55 3.89 11.66
CA ILE A 253 14.90 3.14 12.73
C ILE A 253 15.53 1.75 12.88
N ILE A 254 15.81 1.05 11.78
CA ILE A 254 16.51 -0.24 11.80
C ILE A 254 17.89 -0.12 12.44
N ALA A 255 18.63 0.95 12.15
CA ALA A 255 19.91 1.21 12.80
C ALA A 255 19.76 1.30 14.33
N LYS A 256 18.67 1.90 14.84
CA LYS A 256 18.36 1.90 16.28
C LYS A 256 18.09 0.49 16.81
N ILE A 257 17.31 -0.33 16.08
CA ILE A 257 17.04 -1.73 16.43
C ILE A 257 18.35 -2.52 16.52
N ILE A 258 19.25 -2.37 15.55
CA ILE A 258 20.53 -3.10 15.49
C ILE A 258 21.51 -2.65 16.59
N LEU A 259 21.46 -1.39 17.02
CA LEU A 259 22.27 -0.88 18.13
C LEU A 259 21.74 -1.33 19.51
N ASN A 260 20.45 -1.66 19.59
CA ASN A 260 19.82 -2.14 20.82
C ASN A 260 20.21 -3.60 21.12
N LYS A 261 20.87 -3.84 22.26
CA LYS A 261 21.39 -5.17 22.64
C LYS A 261 20.30 -6.24 22.80
N ASP A 262 19.08 -5.84 23.16
CA ASP A 262 17.97 -6.76 23.41
C ASP A 262 17.26 -7.17 22.09
N LEU A 263 17.35 -6.33 21.05
CA LEU A 263 16.66 -6.55 19.77
C LEU A 263 17.59 -7.11 18.68
N LYS A 264 18.86 -6.70 18.67
CA LYS A 264 19.84 -6.96 17.61
C LYS A 264 19.85 -8.42 17.11
N ASN A 265 19.92 -9.38 18.03
CA ASN A 265 20.02 -10.80 17.65
C ASN A 265 18.75 -11.29 16.96
N ASN A 266 17.58 -10.95 17.51
CA ASN A 266 16.29 -11.31 16.91
C ASN A 266 16.08 -10.62 15.56
N TRP A 267 16.57 -9.38 15.39
CA TRP A 267 16.52 -8.67 14.12
C TRP A 267 17.32 -9.38 13.03
N TYR A 268 18.57 -9.77 13.28
CA TYR A 268 19.36 -10.50 12.28
C TYR A 268 18.75 -11.86 11.92
N ILE A 269 18.21 -12.57 12.92
CA ILE A 269 17.46 -13.80 12.65
C ILE A 269 16.26 -13.51 11.74
N PHE A 270 15.54 -12.41 11.98
CA PHE A 270 14.39 -12.00 11.18
C PHE A 270 14.74 -11.61 9.74
N GLU A 271 15.83 -10.88 9.53
CA GLU A 271 16.34 -10.55 8.19
C GLU A 271 16.61 -11.84 7.38
N ASP A 272 17.16 -12.86 8.03
CA ASP A 272 17.50 -14.15 7.42
C ASP A 272 16.36 -15.18 7.38
N LEU A 273 15.17 -14.87 7.92
CA LEU A 273 14.04 -15.80 7.87
C LEU A 273 13.55 -15.98 6.44
N THR A 274 13.56 -17.23 5.95
CA THR A 274 12.99 -17.59 4.64
C THR A 274 11.60 -18.23 4.75
N THR A 275 11.26 -18.77 5.92
CA THR A 275 9.98 -19.43 6.20
C THR A 275 9.53 -19.17 7.62
N ILE A 276 8.23 -19.36 7.87
CA ILE A 276 7.63 -19.38 9.21
C ILE A 276 6.77 -20.63 9.35
N LYS A 277 6.56 -21.05 10.60
CA LYS A 277 5.65 -22.14 10.96
C LYS A 277 4.29 -21.60 11.39
N LYS A 278 3.31 -22.50 11.42
CA LYS A 278 1.90 -22.18 11.65
C LYS A 278 1.29 -23.18 12.63
N SER A 279 0.42 -22.73 13.52
CA SER A 279 -0.21 -23.58 14.54
C SER A 279 -1.56 -23.03 14.97
N ASN A 280 -2.46 -23.91 15.44
CA ASN A 280 -3.69 -23.49 16.12
C ASN A 280 -3.49 -23.22 17.61
N ILE A 281 -2.38 -23.72 18.18
CA ILE A 281 -1.99 -23.51 19.58
C ILE A 281 -0.74 -22.63 19.66
N LYS A 282 -0.65 -21.80 20.72
CA LYS A 282 0.52 -20.96 20.98
C LYS A 282 1.71 -21.85 21.34
N ILE A 283 2.87 -21.61 20.73
CA ILE A 283 4.09 -22.36 21.02
C ILE A 283 4.81 -21.72 22.20
N LYS A 284 5.15 -22.51 23.21
CA LYS A 284 5.83 -22.03 24.42
C LYS A 284 7.25 -21.56 24.08
N ASN A 285 7.70 -20.47 24.72
CA ASN A 285 9.03 -19.85 24.57
C ASN A 285 9.38 -19.36 23.15
N LYS A 286 8.43 -19.32 22.22
CA LYS A 286 8.64 -18.83 20.85
C LYS A 286 7.85 -17.56 20.59
N TYR A 287 8.40 -16.68 19.76
CA TYR A 287 7.69 -15.51 19.27
C TYR A 287 6.53 -15.97 18.37
N CYS A 288 5.31 -15.71 18.83
CA CYS A 288 4.07 -16.15 18.16
C CYS A 288 3.19 -14.94 17.84
N VAL A 289 2.75 -14.86 16.59
CA VAL A 289 1.85 -13.82 16.10
C VAL A 289 0.46 -14.41 15.88
N ALA A 290 -0.54 -13.80 16.51
CA ALA A 290 -1.96 -14.11 16.30
C ALA A 290 -2.75 -12.81 16.19
N VAL A 291 -2.75 -12.24 14.99
CA VAL A 291 -3.45 -11.00 14.68
C VAL A 291 -4.30 -11.19 13.42
N LYS A 292 -5.31 -10.34 13.29
CA LYS A 292 -6.10 -10.17 12.08
C LYS A 292 -5.60 -8.94 11.31
N SER A 293 -5.92 -8.87 10.03
CA SER A 293 -5.52 -7.76 9.16
C SER A 293 -6.70 -7.26 8.32
N LYS A 294 -6.70 -5.98 7.95
CA LYS A 294 -7.72 -5.37 7.09
C LYS A 294 -7.95 -6.20 5.83
N LYS A 295 -9.20 -6.54 5.54
CA LYS A 295 -9.58 -7.19 4.27
C LYS A 295 -9.55 -6.14 3.15
N ARG A 296 -8.85 -6.46 2.05
CA ARG A 296 -8.68 -5.56 0.90
C ARG A 296 -9.01 -6.31 -0.37
N TYR A 297 -9.98 -5.83 -1.15
CA TYR A 297 -10.35 -6.37 -2.45
C TYR A 297 -11.13 -5.31 -3.25
N VAL A 298 -11.29 -5.56 -4.55
CA VAL A 298 -12.17 -4.76 -5.41
C VAL A 298 -13.13 -5.64 -6.19
N ILE A 299 -14.26 -5.08 -6.59
CA ILE A 299 -15.20 -5.68 -7.53
C ILE A 299 -15.33 -4.74 -8.73
N PRO A 300 -14.59 -5.00 -9.83
CA PRO A 300 -14.55 -4.11 -10.98
C PRO A 300 -15.94 -3.87 -11.60
N LEU A 301 -16.16 -2.66 -12.13
CA LEU A 301 -17.17 -2.45 -13.16
C LEU A 301 -16.67 -2.98 -14.50
N VAL A 302 -17.58 -3.50 -15.32
CA VAL A 302 -17.28 -3.98 -16.67
C VAL A 302 -18.44 -3.69 -17.61
N ILE A 303 -18.11 -3.34 -18.85
CA ILE A 303 -19.10 -3.22 -19.93
C ILE A 303 -19.38 -4.61 -20.51
N VAL A 304 -20.65 -5.00 -20.55
CA VAL A 304 -21.13 -6.20 -21.23
C VAL A 304 -22.21 -5.78 -22.23
N LYS A 305 -21.91 -5.97 -23.52
CA LYS A 305 -22.68 -5.43 -24.65
C LYS A 305 -22.70 -3.89 -24.59
N THR A 306 -23.73 -3.31 -23.97
CA THR A 306 -23.92 -1.86 -23.84
C THR A 306 -24.21 -1.41 -22.40
N LYS A 307 -24.25 -2.35 -21.45
CA LYS A 307 -24.59 -2.08 -20.06
C LYS A 307 -23.38 -2.30 -19.14
N LYS A 308 -23.33 -1.51 -18.07
CA LYS A 308 -22.31 -1.57 -17.02
C LYS A 308 -22.79 -2.54 -15.93
N TYR A 309 -21.92 -3.43 -15.48
CA TYR A 309 -22.22 -4.34 -14.37
C TYR A 309 -21.02 -4.44 -13.43
N ARG A 310 -21.29 -4.69 -12.15
CA ARG A 310 -20.27 -5.25 -11.25
C ARG A 310 -19.90 -6.65 -11.74
N LEU A 311 -18.61 -6.95 -11.82
CA LEU A 311 -18.11 -8.19 -12.43
C LEU A 311 -18.72 -9.45 -11.80
N ASN A 312 -18.94 -9.47 -10.49
CA ASN A 312 -19.55 -10.60 -9.78
C ASN A 312 -21.01 -10.89 -10.18
N LYS A 313 -21.70 -9.94 -10.84
CA LYS A 313 -23.06 -10.16 -11.35
C LYS A 313 -23.08 -10.83 -12.72
N VAL A 314 -21.96 -10.81 -13.44
CA VAL A 314 -21.87 -11.30 -14.83
C VAL A 314 -20.75 -12.33 -15.03
N SER A 315 -19.98 -12.66 -13.99
CA SER A 315 -18.92 -13.65 -14.02
C SER A 315 -18.98 -14.59 -12.82
N VAL A 316 -19.31 -15.86 -13.10
CA VAL A 316 -19.26 -16.96 -12.11
C VAL A 316 -17.84 -17.13 -11.55
N SER A 317 -16.82 -16.93 -12.38
CA SER A 317 -15.41 -16.97 -11.94
C SER A 317 -15.11 -15.94 -10.86
N CYS A 318 -15.62 -14.70 -11.01
CA CYS A 318 -15.45 -13.65 -10.02
C CYS A 318 -16.14 -14.00 -8.69
N SER A 319 -17.41 -14.45 -8.74
CA SER A 319 -18.14 -14.88 -7.53
C SER A 319 -17.42 -15.99 -6.78
N ASN A 320 -16.94 -17.02 -7.49
CA ASN A 320 -16.19 -18.11 -6.89
C ASN A 320 -14.88 -17.65 -6.21
N LEU A 321 -14.19 -16.65 -6.77
CA LEU A 321 -12.97 -16.09 -6.17
C LEU A 321 -13.30 -15.28 -4.91
N LEU A 322 -14.39 -14.50 -4.91
CA LEU A 322 -14.86 -13.76 -3.75
C LEU A 322 -15.26 -14.72 -2.62
N ASP A 323 -15.98 -15.79 -2.94
CA ASP A 323 -16.37 -16.82 -1.96
C ASP A 323 -15.14 -17.51 -1.37
N LYS A 324 -14.16 -17.88 -2.20
CA LYS A 324 -12.89 -18.42 -1.72
C LYS A 324 -12.16 -17.45 -0.79
N TYR A 325 -12.13 -16.16 -1.12
CA TYR A 325 -11.50 -15.14 -0.29
C TYR A 325 -12.24 -14.94 1.03
N ASN A 326 -13.57 -14.87 1.01
CA ASN A 326 -14.39 -14.68 2.20
C ASN A 326 -14.25 -15.84 3.19
N ASN A 327 -14.09 -17.06 2.67
CA ASN A 327 -13.88 -18.28 3.45
C ASN A 327 -12.40 -18.59 3.74
N PHE A 328 -11.47 -17.74 3.29
CA PHE A 328 -10.05 -17.94 3.57
C PHE A 328 -9.78 -17.75 5.07
N ASN A 329 -9.14 -18.76 5.67
CA ASN A 329 -8.63 -18.69 7.02
C ASN A 329 -7.27 -19.38 7.10
N ASP A 330 -6.28 -18.70 7.67
CA ASP A 330 -5.00 -19.30 8.01
C ASP A 330 -5.04 -19.88 9.43
N LYS A 331 -3.99 -20.59 9.85
CA LYS A 331 -3.88 -21.05 11.25
C LYS A 331 -3.85 -19.86 12.21
N LYS A 332 -4.35 -20.02 13.44
CA LYS A 332 -4.45 -18.93 14.42
C LYS A 332 -3.11 -18.25 14.72
N TYR A 333 -2.04 -19.03 14.86
CA TYR A 333 -0.70 -18.54 15.18
C TYR A 333 0.27 -18.78 14.02
N SER A 334 1.20 -17.86 13.85
CA SER A 334 2.48 -18.09 13.19
C SER A 334 3.66 -17.84 14.12
N TYR A 335 4.76 -18.54 13.86
CA TYR A 335 5.96 -18.46 14.69
C TYR A 335 7.22 -18.85 13.90
N SER A 336 8.39 -18.58 14.48
CA SER A 336 9.68 -19.09 14.01
C SER A 336 10.32 -19.90 15.14
N ASP A 337 10.94 -21.04 14.82
CA ASP A 337 11.72 -21.79 15.82
C ASP A 337 12.99 -21.04 16.25
N LYS A 338 13.43 -20.09 15.42
CA LYS A 338 14.67 -19.34 15.61
C LYS A 338 14.50 -18.07 16.45
N ILE A 339 13.26 -17.57 16.60
CA ILE A 339 12.98 -16.35 17.36
C ILE A 339 12.26 -16.74 18.65
N ASP A 340 12.94 -16.51 19.77
CA ASP A 340 12.36 -16.71 21.10
C ASP A 340 11.45 -15.53 21.47
N SER A 341 10.54 -15.75 22.41
CA SER A 341 9.68 -14.67 22.91
C SER A 341 10.51 -13.53 23.50
N PHE A 342 10.09 -12.29 23.26
CA PHE A 342 10.64 -11.14 23.96
C PHE A 342 10.41 -11.34 25.47
N ASN A 343 11.48 -11.42 26.25
CA ASN A 343 11.39 -11.69 27.69
C ASN A 343 10.85 -10.50 28.51
N ASN A 344 10.68 -9.31 27.90
CA ASN A 344 10.59 -8.04 28.65
C ASN A 344 9.60 -6.98 28.08
N ILE A 345 8.43 -7.35 27.53
CA ILE A 345 7.37 -6.38 27.20
C ILE A 345 5.99 -6.85 27.66
#